data_AF-A0A7V4MQM5-F1
#
_entry.id   AF-A0A7V4MQM5-F1
#
_cell.length_a   1.000
_cell.length_b   1.000
_cell.length_c   1.000
_cell.angle_alpha   90.00
_cell.angle_beta   90.00
_cell.angle_gamma   90.00
#
_symmetry.space_group_name_H-M   'P 1'
#
loop_
_entity.id
_entity.type
_entity.pdbx_description
1 polymer ?
#
loop_
_entity_poly.entity_id
_entity_poly.type
_entity_poly.pdbx_seq_one_letter_code
_entity_poly.pdbx_strand_id
1 'polypeptide(L)'
;MARPMQAGTVPQEGCHSQSRTSKVSAVPPQMTMTAPSSIREYEVEARSTDVFGRVLCQARQHHFVIDGPVQNGCPGEEVTPVEAFLASVAACCVELLHVIAQERGTRLDRVAARVRGLVDRSRQPRSDYTLFNAVQLDIQTWGADGATAAALVEAFKRR
;
A
#
# COMPACT_ATOMS: atom_id res chain seq x y z
N MET A 1 1.62 -19.03 -63.38
CA MET A 1 1.76 -17.67 -62.80
C MET A 1 1.30 -17.73 -61.35
N ALA A 2 2.24 -17.86 -60.41
CA ALA A 2 1.95 -17.95 -58.98
C ALA A 2 1.95 -16.54 -58.37
N ARG A 3 0.88 -16.18 -57.64
CA ARG A 3 0.79 -14.93 -56.84
C ARG A 3 1.50 -15.17 -55.51
N PRO A 4 2.44 -14.31 -55.07
CA PRO A 4 2.97 -14.41 -53.72
C PRO A 4 1.96 -13.85 -52.71
N MET A 5 1.83 -14.55 -51.59
CA MET A 5 1.01 -14.18 -50.44
C MET A 5 1.55 -12.90 -49.79
N GLN A 6 0.66 -11.95 -49.48
CA GLN A 6 1.01 -10.80 -48.65
C GLN A 6 1.19 -11.27 -47.20
N ALA A 7 2.38 -11.04 -46.64
CA ALA A 7 2.66 -11.19 -45.23
C ALA A 7 1.81 -10.18 -44.45
N GLY A 8 0.92 -10.70 -43.58
CA GLY A 8 0.14 -9.89 -42.65
C GLY A 8 1.06 -9.15 -41.69
N THR A 9 0.88 -7.84 -41.61
CA THR A 9 1.56 -6.95 -40.69
C THR A 9 1.22 -7.36 -39.25
N VAL A 10 2.23 -7.81 -38.49
CA VAL A 10 2.10 -7.96 -37.03
C VAL A 10 1.92 -6.56 -36.44
N PRO A 11 0.87 -6.27 -35.65
CA PRO A 11 0.74 -4.98 -34.99
C PRO A 11 1.92 -4.82 -34.02
N GLN A 12 2.67 -3.72 -34.15
CA GLN A 12 3.64 -3.33 -33.13
C GLN A 12 2.87 -2.96 -31.87
N GLU A 13 2.94 -3.82 -30.84
CA GLU A 13 2.48 -3.48 -29.50
C GLU A 13 3.40 -2.39 -28.94
N GLY A 14 2.94 -1.14 -28.99
CA GLY A 14 3.67 -0.01 -28.45
C GLY A 14 3.57 0.03 -26.93
N CYS A 15 4.72 -0.02 -26.23
CA CYS A 15 4.79 0.39 -24.83
C CYS A 15 4.73 1.92 -24.77
N HIS A 16 3.56 2.46 -24.41
CA HIS A 16 3.38 3.90 -24.20
C HIS A 16 3.70 4.26 -22.75
N SER A 17 4.81 4.97 -22.51
CA SER A 17 5.18 5.44 -21.17
C SER A 17 4.69 6.88 -20.95
N GLN A 18 4.00 7.11 -19.83
CA GLN A 18 3.63 8.43 -19.36
C GLN A 18 4.10 8.58 -17.91
N SER A 19 5.14 9.39 -17.69
CA SER A 19 5.60 9.75 -16.35
C SER A 19 5.10 11.13 -15.97
N ARG A 20 4.38 11.25 -14.85
CA ARG A 20 4.00 12.56 -14.28
C ARG A 20 4.72 12.77 -12.95
N THR A 21 5.86 13.43 -13.00
CA THR A 21 6.61 13.82 -11.80
C THR A 21 6.19 15.23 -11.37
N SER A 22 5.61 15.36 -10.18
CA SER A 22 5.55 16.67 -9.50
C SER A 22 6.97 17.01 -9.04
N LYS A 23 7.55 18.14 -9.49
CA LYS A 23 8.91 18.54 -9.10
C LYS A 23 9.03 18.67 -7.58
N VAL A 24 9.77 17.77 -6.96
CA VAL A 24 10.64 18.12 -5.84
C VAL A 24 11.98 18.51 -6.47
N SER A 25 12.48 19.71 -6.20
CA SER A 25 13.66 20.27 -6.85
C SER A 25 14.89 19.40 -6.59
N ALA A 26 15.45 18.80 -7.63
CA ALA A 26 16.67 18.01 -7.55
C ALA A 26 17.90 18.94 -7.42
N VAL A 27 18.68 18.76 -6.36
CA VAL A 27 20.05 19.31 -6.22
C VAL A 27 21.02 18.24 -6.77
N PRO A 28 22.00 18.59 -7.63
CA PRO A 28 22.92 17.62 -8.21
C PRO A 28 23.86 16.99 -7.14
N PRO A 29 24.39 15.77 -7.37
CA PRO A 29 25.17 15.06 -6.36
C PRO A 29 26.58 15.64 -6.29
N GLN A 30 26.88 16.40 -5.23
CA GLN A 30 28.24 16.60 -4.77
C GLN A 30 28.59 15.49 -3.77
N MET A 31 29.72 14.80 -4.02
CA MET A 31 30.33 13.86 -3.07
C MET A 31 30.82 14.64 -1.85
N THR A 32 29.94 14.81 -0.89
CA THR A 32 30.23 15.23 0.47
C THR A 32 29.49 14.25 1.36
N MET A 33 30.19 13.61 2.31
CA MET A 33 29.58 12.75 3.34
C MET A 33 28.30 13.42 3.86
N THR A 34 27.16 12.93 3.38
CA THR A 34 25.87 13.57 3.61
C THR A 34 25.40 13.07 4.97
N ALA A 35 25.17 14.00 5.90
CA ALA A 35 24.35 13.70 7.07
C ALA A 35 23.06 13.00 6.60
N PRO A 36 22.52 12.01 7.33
CA PRO A 36 21.39 11.23 6.85
C PRO A 36 20.27 12.17 6.41
N SER A 37 19.84 12.05 5.15
CA SER A 37 18.78 12.88 4.59
C SER A 37 17.49 12.66 5.38
N SER A 38 16.73 13.73 5.61
CA SER A 38 15.38 13.64 6.19
C SER A 38 14.35 13.07 5.20
N ILE A 39 14.74 12.91 3.94
CA ILE A 39 13.89 12.44 2.85
C ILE A 39 13.87 10.91 2.88
N ARG A 40 12.66 10.35 2.96
CA ARG A 40 12.42 8.91 2.86
C ARG A 40 11.73 8.63 1.51
N GLU A 41 12.40 7.86 0.66
CA GLU A 41 11.87 7.46 -0.64
C GLU A 41 11.40 6.00 -0.59
N TYR A 42 10.26 5.74 -1.26
CA TYR A 42 9.67 4.40 -1.36
C TYR A 42 9.19 4.20 -2.79
N GLU A 43 9.48 3.02 -3.34
CA GLU A 43 9.10 2.64 -4.70
C GLU A 43 8.50 1.23 -4.69
N VAL A 44 7.45 1.06 -5.48
CA VAL A 44 6.78 -0.21 -5.76
C VAL A 44 6.39 -0.23 -7.24
N GLU A 45 6.44 -1.41 -7.83
CA GLU A 45 5.99 -1.63 -9.21
C GLU A 45 4.78 -2.57 -9.23
N ALA A 46 3.93 -2.41 -10.23
CA ALA A 46 2.80 -3.29 -10.48
C ALA A 46 2.57 -3.43 -11.98
N ARG A 47 2.29 -4.66 -12.43
CA ARG A 47 1.95 -4.93 -13.83
C ARG A 47 0.80 -5.93 -13.94
N SER A 48 0.05 -5.83 -15.03
CA SER A 48 -0.98 -6.81 -15.36
C SER A 48 -0.37 -8.18 -15.64
N THR A 49 -1.19 -9.21 -15.46
CA THR A 49 -0.91 -10.58 -15.92
C THR A 49 -1.80 -10.92 -17.12
N ASP A 50 -1.79 -12.18 -17.54
CA ASP A 50 -2.71 -12.76 -18.52
C ASP A 50 -4.13 -12.99 -17.96
N VAL A 51 -4.29 -12.96 -16.64
CA VAL A 51 -5.60 -13.05 -15.97
C VAL A 51 -6.16 -11.65 -15.72
N PHE A 52 -7.36 -11.37 -16.24
CA PHE A 52 -8.03 -10.09 -16.04
C PHE A 52 -8.18 -9.77 -14.54
N GLY A 53 -7.74 -8.57 -14.15
CA GLY A 53 -7.82 -8.11 -12.77
C GLY A 53 -6.75 -8.66 -11.84
N ARG A 54 -5.86 -9.57 -12.30
CA ARG A 54 -4.73 -10.07 -11.53
C ARG A 54 -3.47 -9.26 -11.82
N VAL A 55 -2.83 -8.80 -10.75
CA VAL A 55 -1.69 -7.87 -10.80
C VAL A 55 -0.51 -8.50 -10.07
N LEU A 56 0.65 -8.51 -10.74
CA LEU A 56 1.92 -8.86 -10.10
C LEU A 56 2.55 -7.59 -9.55
N CYS A 57 2.66 -7.51 -8.23
CA CYS A 57 3.31 -6.42 -7.51
C CYS A 57 4.75 -6.79 -7.14
N GLN A 58 5.64 -5.79 -7.19
CA GLN A 58 7.01 -5.89 -6.71
C GLN A 58 7.30 -4.77 -5.71
N ALA A 59 7.84 -5.15 -4.56
CA ALA A 59 8.42 -4.23 -3.59
C ALA A 59 9.84 -4.72 -3.24
N ARG A 60 10.85 -3.99 -3.71
CA ARG A 60 12.26 -4.43 -3.67
C ARG A 60 12.42 -5.78 -4.39
N GLN A 61 12.83 -6.84 -3.67
CA GLN A 61 12.99 -8.19 -4.21
C GLN A 61 11.77 -9.10 -3.94
N HIS A 62 10.74 -8.58 -3.28
CA HIS A 62 9.54 -9.34 -2.96
C HIS A 62 8.50 -9.18 -4.06
N HIS A 63 7.92 -10.30 -4.44
CA HIS A 63 6.85 -10.38 -5.43
C HIS A 63 5.63 -10.97 -4.76
N PHE A 64 4.47 -10.38 -5.04
CA PHE A 64 3.19 -10.87 -4.53
C PHE A 64 2.09 -10.51 -5.52
N VAL A 65 1.00 -11.26 -5.48
CA VAL A 65 -0.13 -11.07 -6.38
C VAL A 65 -1.21 -10.30 -5.65
N ILE A 66 -1.82 -9.35 -6.33
CA ILE A 66 -3.07 -8.71 -5.91
C ILE A 66 -4.14 -8.99 -6.95
N ASP A 67 -5.28 -9.54 -6.53
CA ASP A 67 -6.46 -9.65 -7.37
C ASP A 67 -7.39 -8.46 -7.14
N GLY A 68 -7.91 -7.88 -8.22
CA GLY A 68 -8.94 -6.85 -8.12
C GLY A 68 -10.19 -7.34 -7.35
N PRO A 69 -11.06 -6.42 -6.91
CA PRO A 69 -12.29 -6.83 -6.21
C PRO A 69 -13.18 -7.70 -7.09
N VAL A 70 -13.75 -8.77 -6.53
CA VAL A 70 -14.70 -9.65 -7.25
C VAL A 70 -15.91 -8.89 -7.79
N GLN A 71 -16.27 -7.76 -7.18
CA GLN A 71 -17.34 -6.87 -7.64
C GLN A 71 -17.02 -6.19 -8.97
N ASN A 72 -15.75 -6.18 -9.38
CA ASN A 72 -15.31 -5.72 -10.70
C ASN A 72 -15.17 -6.88 -11.71
N GLY A 73 -15.57 -8.10 -11.34
CA GLY A 73 -15.42 -9.32 -12.17
C GLY A 73 -14.02 -9.94 -12.13
N CYS A 74 -13.19 -9.57 -11.14
CA CYS A 74 -11.86 -10.13 -10.95
C CYS A 74 -11.89 -11.47 -10.16
N PRO A 75 -10.81 -12.28 -10.15
CA PRO A 75 -10.83 -13.62 -9.57
C PRO A 75 -11.07 -13.64 -8.05
N GLY A 76 -10.40 -12.75 -7.30
CA GLY A 76 -10.51 -12.68 -5.84
C GLY A 76 -9.98 -13.91 -5.10
N GLU A 77 -9.04 -14.63 -5.69
CA GLU A 77 -8.38 -15.80 -5.07
C GLU A 77 -7.18 -15.37 -4.21
N GLU A 78 -6.53 -14.27 -4.61
CA GLU A 78 -5.40 -13.66 -3.93
C GLU A 78 -5.83 -12.46 -3.07
N VAL A 79 -4.89 -11.89 -2.31
CA VAL A 79 -5.13 -10.67 -1.53
C VAL A 79 -5.66 -9.54 -2.43
N THR A 80 -6.68 -8.82 -1.97
CA THR A 80 -7.25 -7.70 -2.72
C THR A 80 -6.56 -6.37 -2.38
N PRO A 81 -6.66 -5.32 -3.22
CA PRO A 81 -6.04 -4.02 -2.92
C PRO A 81 -6.47 -3.44 -1.57
N VAL A 82 -7.75 -3.63 -1.21
CA VAL A 82 -8.31 -3.18 0.06
C VAL A 82 -7.68 -3.94 1.22
N GLU A 83 -7.53 -5.26 1.12
CA GLU A 83 -6.92 -6.07 2.18
C GLU A 83 -5.43 -5.76 2.34
N ALA A 84 -4.69 -5.60 1.24
CA ALA A 84 -3.28 -5.18 1.27
C ALA A 84 -3.11 -3.79 1.93
N PHE A 85 -4.01 -2.84 1.62
CA PHE A 85 -4.04 -1.54 2.27
C PHE A 85 -4.30 -1.65 3.78
N LEU A 86 -5.33 -2.39 4.20
CA LEU A 86 -5.66 -2.56 5.62
C LEU A 86 -4.57 -3.32 6.38
N ALA A 87 -3.92 -4.30 5.74
CA ALA A 87 -2.76 -4.99 6.29
C ALA A 87 -1.58 -4.02 6.52
N SER A 88 -1.35 -3.09 5.59
CA SER A 88 -0.33 -2.04 5.73
C SER A 88 -0.65 -1.09 6.89
N VAL A 89 -1.93 -0.72 7.08
CA VAL A 89 -2.39 0.06 8.23
C VAL A 89 -2.16 -0.69 9.55
N ALA A 90 -2.49 -1.99 9.58
CA ALA A 90 -2.27 -2.83 10.76
C ALA A 90 -0.78 -2.93 11.13
N ALA A 91 0.08 -3.16 10.13
CA ALA A 91 1.53 -3.23 10.30
C ALA A 91 2.10 -1.91 10.83
N CYS A 92 1.67 -0.77 10.26
CA CYS A 92 2.05 0.56 10.72
C CYS A 92 1.64 0.78 12.19
N CYS A 93 0.43 0.38 12.58
CA CYS A 93 -0.02 0.49 13.98
C CYS A 93 0.88 -0.28 14.95
N VAL A 94 1.17 -1.55 14.65
CA VAL A 94 2.00 -2.42 15.51
C VAL A 94 3.42 -1.88 15.63
N GLU A 95 4.03 -1.47 14.53
CA GLU A 95 5.39 -0.92 14.50
C GLU A 95 5.45 0.40 15.27
N LEU A 96 4.54 1.33 14.97
CA LEU A 96 4.62 2.69 15.50
C LEU A 96 4.35 2.75 17.00
N LEU A 97 3.50 1.86 17.53
CA LEU A 97 3.30 1.74 18.98
C LEU A 97 4.58 1.31 19.70
N HIS A 98 5.36 0.38 19.14
CA HIS A 98 6.66 0.02 19.72
C HIS A 98 7.66 1.19 19.62
N VAL A 99 7.70 1.90 18.49
CA VAL A 99 8.56 3.09 18.32
C VAL A 99 8.22 4.15 19.38
N ILE A 100 6.95 4.48 19.56
CA ILE A 100 6.52 5.47 20.56
C ILE A 100 6.85 5.00 21.98
N ALA A 101 6.63 3.72 22.28
CA ALA A 101 6.96 3.17 23.60
C ALA A 101 8.47 3.26 23.89
N GLN A 102 9.30 2.94 22.90
CA GLN A 102 10.75 3.06 22.98
C GLN A 102 11.19 4.52 23.19
N GLU A 103 10.66 5.46 22.40
CA GLU A 103 10.95 6.91 22.54
C GLU A 103 10.62 7.44 23.95
N ARG A 104 9.60 6.88 24.59
CA ARG A 104 9.12 7.30 25.92
C ARG A 104 9.71 6.51 27.09
N GLY A 105 10.47 5.46 26.81
CA GLY A 105 10.97 4.55 27.84
C GLY A 105 9.87 3.80 28.60
N THR A 106 8.70 3.60 27.99
CA THR A 106 7.59 2.85 28.59
C THR A 106 7.65 1.38 28.18
N ARG A 107 7.36 0.48 29.12
CA ARG A 107 7.31 -0.95 28.82
C ARG A 107 6.14 -1.30 27.91
N LEU A 108 6.44 -2.00 26.82
CA LEU A 108 5.47 -2.60 25.90
C LEU A 108 6.09 -3.87 25.32
N ASP A 109 5.57 -5.03 25.71
CA ASP A 109 6.18 -6.32 25.40
C ASP A 109 5.69 -6.87 24.05
N ARG A 110 4.42 -6.60 23.71
CA ARG A 110 3.78 -7.04 22.46
C ARG A 110 2.63 -6.13 22.09
N VAL A 111 2.38 -6.02 20.79
CA VAL A 111 1.18 -5.39 20.21
C VAL A 111 0.59 -6.32 19.15
N ALA A 112 -0.74 -6.39 19.09
CA ALA A 112 -1.47 -6.96 17.97
C ALA A 112 -2.56 -5.98 17.52
N ALA A 113 -2.78 -5.90 16.21
CA ALA A 113 -3.77 -5.03 15.61
C ALA A 113 -4.70 -5.84 14.71
N ARG A 114 -6.00 -5.63 14.82
CA ARG A 114 -7.01 -6.10 13.87
C ARG A 114 -7.68 -4.91 13.22
N VAL A 115 -7.65 -4.85 11.89
CA VAL A 115 -8.29 -3.78 11.12
C VAL A 115 -9.50 -4.34 10.38
N ARG A 116 -10.60 -3.59 10.40
CA ARG A 116 -11.81 -3.85 9.59
C ARG A 116 -12.17 -2.60 8.82
N GLY A 117 -12.34 -2.72 7.50
CA GLY A 117 -12.88 -1.67 6.65
C GLY A 117 -14.31 -1.99 6.23
N LEU A 118 -15.19 -0.98 6.24
CA LEU A 118 -16.56 -1.08 5.76
C LEU A 118 -16.74 -0.17 4.54
N VAL A 119 -17.28 -0.72 3.46
CA VAL A 119 -17.71 0.03 2.28
C VAL A 119 -19.19 -0.28 2.04
N ASP A 120 -20.02 0.74 2.14
CA ASP A 120 -21.45 0.75 1.83
C ASP A 120 -21.68 1.70 0.65
N ARG A 121 -21.77 1.12 -0.54
CA ARG A 121 -21.97 1.87 -1.80
C ARG A 121 -23.29 2.64 -1.84
N SER A 122 -24.30 2.22 -1.08
CA SER A 122 -25.60 2.91 -1.02
C SER A 122 -25.54 4.17 -0.15
N ARG A 123 -24.53 4.29 0.70
CA ARG A 123 -24.36 5.36 1.67
C ARG A 123 -23.02 6.06 1.54
N GLN A 124 -22.63 6.39 0.31
CA GLN A 124 -21.40 7.12 0.06
C GLN A 124 -21.60 8.63 0.33
N PRO A 125 -20.61 9.31 0.94
CA PRO A 125 -20.68 10.75 1.16
C PRO A 125 -20.57 11.55 -0.15
N ARG A 126 -20.08 10.91 -1.22
CA ARG A 126 -19.93 11.48 -2.56
C ARG A 126 -20.16 10.41 -3.64
N SER A 127 -20.63 10.82 -4.81
CA SER A 127 -21.02 9.89 -5.90
C SER A 127 -19.90 9.62 -6.90
N ASP A 128 -18.85 10.45 -6.91
CA ASP A 128 -17.73 10.39 -7.84
C ASP A 128 -16.68 9.33 -7.47
N TYR A 129 -16.61 8.91 -6.20
CA TYR A 129 -15.69 7.86 -5.75
C TYR A 129 -16.28 7.03 -4.62
N THR A 130 -15.90 5.75 -4.57
CA THR A 130 -16.18 4.88 -3.42
C THR A 130 -15.11 5.04 -2.35
N LEU A 131 -15.51 5.30 -1.11
CA LEU A 131 -14.67 5.44 0.07
C LEU A 131 -15.02 4.36 1.10
N PHE A 132 -14.10 4.12 2.04
CA PHE A 132 -14.46 3.45 3.30
C PHE A 132 -15.44 4.34 4.07
N ASN A 133 -16.58 3.77 4.44
CA ASN A 133 -17.53 4.40 5.37
C ASN A 133 -16.99 4.39 6.79
N ALA A 134 -16.25 3.34 7.15
CA ALA A 134 -15.58 3.22 8.43
C ALA A 134 -14.33 2.35 8.31
N VAL A 135 -13.32 2.67 9.11
CA VAL A 135 -12.19 1.80 9.40
C VAL A 135 -12.10 1.66 10.92
N GLN A 136 -12.20 0.44 11.41
CA GLN A 136 -12.06 0.12 12.83
C GLN A 136 -10.74 -0.59 13.06
N LEU A 137 -10.01 -0.15 14.07
CA LEU A 137 -8.74 -0.71 14.50
C LEU A 137 -8.88 -1.16 15.96
N ASP A 138 -8.81 -2.47 16.18
CA ASP A 138 -8.79 -3.07 17.51
C ASP A 138 -7.34 -3.38 17.88
N ILE A 139 -6.87 -2.85 19.02
CA ILE A 139 -5.48 -2.95 19.45
C ILE A 139 -5.42 -3.75 20.75
N GLN A 140 -4.55 -4.75 20.80
CA GLN A 140 -4.23 -5.51 22.00
C GLN A 140 -2.76 -5.26 22.35
N THR A 141 -2.51 -4.98 23.63
CA THR A 141 -1.16 -4.73 24.16
C THR A 141 -0.87 -5.66 25.32
N TRP A 142 0.40 -6.00 25.50
CA TRP A 142 0.90 -6.77 26.63
C TRP A 142 2.11 -6.06 27.25
N GLY A 143 2.26 -6.17 28.58
CA GLY A 143 3.36 -5.56 29.33
C GLY A 143 3.16 -4.08 29.72
N ALA A 144 2.13 -3.43 29.16
CA ALA A 144 1.68 -2.09 29.55
C ALA A 144 0.43 -2.17 30.43
N ASP A 145 0.30 -1.27 31.40
CA ASP A 145 -0.97 -1.07 32.11
C ASP A 145 -1.99 -0.30 31.24
N GLY A 146 -3.25 -0.23 31.68
CA GLY A 146 -4.32 0.39 30.90
C GLY A 146 -4.09 1.88 30.60
N ALA A 147 -3.50 2.62 31.54
CA ALA A 147 -3.20 4.04 31.36
C ALA A 147 -2.09 4.26 30.34
N THR A 148 -1.02 3.47 30.42
CA THR A 148 0.10 3.48 29.47
C THR A 148 -0.39 3.07 28.08
N ALA A 149 -1.17 2.00 27.97
CA ALA A 149 -1.73 1.55 26.71
C ALA A 149 -2.60 2.64 26.05
N ALA A 150 -3.49 3.28 26.81
CA ALA A 150 -4.31 4.38 26.30
C ALA A 150 -3.45 5.57 25.83
N ALA A 151 -2.44 5.95 26.61
CA ALA A 151 -1.54 7.06 26.25
C ALA A 151 -0.68 6.78 25.00
N LEU A 152 -0.34 5.52 24.75
CA LEU A 152 0.34 5.08 23.53
C LEU A 152 -0.62 5.13 22.32
N VAL A 153 -1.85 4.65 22.46
CA VAL A 153 -2.87 4.71 21.39
C VAL A 153 -3.19 6.16 21.01
N GLU A 154 -3.34 7.06 21.98
CA GLU A 154 -3.57 8.47 21.70
C GLU A 154 -2.39 9.15 21.01
N ALA A 155 -1.17 8.71 21.29
CA ALA A 155 0.02 9.17 20.59
C ALA A 155 0.07 8.68 19.15
N PHE A 156 -0.25 7.40 18.93
CA PHE A 156 -0.35 6.78 17.62
C PHE A 156 -1.33 7.53 16.71
N LYS A 157 -2.51 7.89 17.21
CA LYS A 157 -3.54 8.63 16.43
C LYS A 157 -3.08 10.01 15.90
N ARG A 158 -1.99 10.57 16.42
CA ARG A 158 -1.46 11.89 16.03
C ARG A 158 -0.31 11.81 15.02
N ARG A 159 0.11 10.60 14.65
CA ARG A 159 1.12 10.35 13.61
C ARG A 159 0.44 9.83 12.36
#